data_AF-U5U159-F1
#
_entry.id   AF-U5U159-F1
#
_cell.length_a   1.000
_cell.length_b   1.000
_cell.length_c   1.000
_cell.angle_alpha   90.00
_cell.angle_beta   90.00
_cell.angle_gamma   90.00
#
_symmetry.space_group_name_H-M   'P 1'
#
loop_
_entity.id
_entity.type
_entity.pdbx_description
1 polymer ?
#
loop_
_entity_poly.entity_id
_entity_poly.type
_entity_poly.pdbx_seq_one_letter_code
_entity_poly.pdbx_strand_id
1 'polypeptide(L)'
;GALDFGLIVDGAVIIVENCVLRLGERQHQLGRLLALDERLNTVFDATREVFTPSLVSVLVVILVNIPLLALAGVEGKMFHPMA
;
A
#
# COMPACT_ATOMS: atom_id res chain seq x y z
N GLY A 1 0.58 12.38 -12.16
CA GLY A 1 -0.71 11.74 -12.47
C GLY A 1 -0.61 10.23 -12.43
N ALA A 2 -0.17 9.59 -13.52
CA ALA A 2 -0.16 8.12 -13.63
C ALA A 2 0.80 7.38 -12.67
N LEU A 3 1.91 8.01 -12.26
CA LEU A 3 2.89 7.41 -11.34
C LEU A 3 2.29 7.16 -9.94
N ASP A 4 1.46 8.08 -9.44
CA ASP A 4 0.83 8.00 -8.12
C ASP A 4 -0.25 6.91 -8.08
N PHE A 5 -1.08 6.84 -9.13
CA PHE A 5 -2.09 5.80 -9.24
C PHE A 5 -1.48 4.41 -9.38
N GLY A 6 -0.37 4.27 -10.13
CA GLY A 6 0.34 3.01 -10.26
C GLY A 6 0.84 2.49 -8.92
N LEU A 7 1.40 3.37 -8.08
CA LEU A 7 1.95 3.03 -6.77
C LEU A 7 0.87 2.70 -5.73
N ILE A 8 -0.26 3.44 -5.75
CA ILE A 8 -1.42 3.15 -4.89
C ILE A 8 -2.08 1.82 -5.28
N VAL A 9 -2.25 1.57 -6.59
CA VAL A 9 -2.85 0.32 -7.09
C VAL A 9 -1.93 -0.88 -6.82
N ASP A 10 -0.62 -0.74 -6.97
CA ASP A 10 0.35 -1.79 -6.70
C ASP A 10 0.24 -2.29 -5.25
N GLY A 11 0.21 -1.37 -4.29
CA GLY A 11 0.03 -1.71 -2.87
C GLY A 11 -1.29 -2.44 -2.58
N ALA A 12 -2.38 -2.03 -3.23
CA ALA A 12 -3.68 -2.69 -3.06
C ALA A 12 -3.72 -4.09 -3.70
N VAL A 13 -3.13 -4.25 -4.89
CA VAL A 13 -3.09 -5.52 -5.62
C VAL A 13 -2.27 -6.56 -4.86
N ILE A 14 -1.11 -6.18 -4.29
CA ILE A 14 -0.27 -7.06 -3.47
C ILE A 14 -1.05 -7.61 -2.25
N ILE A 15 -1.82 -6.77 -1.58
CA ILE A 15 -2.63 -7.17 -0.41
C ILE A 15 -3.73 -8.14 -0.83
N VAL A 16 -4.44 -7.84 -1.92
CA VAL A 16 -5.51 -8.69 -2.45
C VAL A 16 -4.97 -10.05 -2.87
N GLU A 17 -3.83 -10.08 -3.57
CA GLU A 17 -3.21 -11.32 -4.04
C GLU A 17 -2.81 -12.24 -2.87
N ASN A 18 -2.19 -11.69 -1.83
CA ASN A 18 -1.86 -12.45 -0.62
C ASN A 18 -3.10 -12.98 0.10
N CYS A 19 -4.16 -12.18 0.20
CA CYS A 19 -5.42 -12.63 0.80
C CYS A 19 -6.06 -13.76 0.00
N VAL A 20 -6.12 -13.64 -1.33
CA VAL A 20 -6.72 -14.65 -2.22
C VAL A 20 -5.94 -15.96 -2.18
N LEU A 21 -4.61 -15.90 -2.23
CA LEU A 21 -3.75 -17.08 -2.13
C LEU A 21 -4.00 -17.84 -0.82
N ARG A 22 -3.99 -17.12 0.31
CA ARG A 22 -4.11 -17.71 1.65
C ARG A 22 -5.52 -18.22 1.94
N LEU A 23 -6.55 -17.57 1.40
CA LEU A 23 -7.93 -18.08 1.41
C LEU A 23 -8.05 -19.38 0.59
N GLY A 24 -7.42 -19.43 -0.59
CA GLY A 24 -7.38 -20.61 -1.44
C GLY A 24 -6.69 -21.80 -0.76
N GLU A 25 -5.51 -21.57 -0.18
CA GLU A 25 -4.77 -22.59 0.58
C GLU A 25 -5.58 -23.13 1.77
N ARG A 26 -6.18 -22.25 2.59
CA ARG A 26 -7.03 -22.66 3.72
C ARG A 26 -8.24 -23.46 3.27
N GLN A 27 -8.90 -23.05 2.18
CA GLN A 27 -10.06 -23.77 1.64
C GLN A 27 -9.65 -25.14 1.11
N HIS A 28 -8.49 -25.25 0.46
CA HIS A 28 -7.96 -26.51 -0.06
C HIS A 28 -7.53 -27.46 1.07
N GLN A 29 -6.90 -26.95 2.13
CA GLN A 29 -6.51 -27.74 3.31
C GLN A 29 -7.72 -28.29 4.08
N LEU A 30 -8.79 -27.50 4.19
CA LEU A 30 -9.99 -27.89 4.96
C LEU A 30 -10.99 -28.72 4.14
N GLY A 31 -10.85 -28.79 2.81
CA GLY A 31 -11.75 -29.54 1.92
C GLY A 31 -13.21 -29.08 1.96
N ARG A 32 -13.49 -27.91 2.56
CA ARG A 32 -14.83 -27.29 2.65
C ARG A 32 -14.73 -25.79 2.47
N LEU A 33 -15.86 -25.16 2.18
CA LEU A 33 -16.00 -23.69 2.23
C LEU A 33 -15.74 -23.20 3.67
N LEU A 34 -14.86 -22.20 3.81
CA LEU A 34 -14.61 -21.55 5.11
C LEU A 34 -15.87 -20.83 5.61
N ALA A 35 -16.10 -20.90 6.93
CA ALA A 35 -17.09 -20.06 7.58
C ALA A 35 -16.69 -18.57 7.50
N LEU A 36 -17.67 -17.66 7.65
CA LEU A 36 -17.43 -16.23 7.57
C LEU A 36 -16.33 -15.77 8.56
N ASP A 37 -16.37 -16.28 9.78
CA ASP A 37 -15.37 -15.98 10.83
C ASP A 37 -13.97 -16.50 10.47
N GLU A 38 -13.86 -17.69 9.88
CA GLU A 38 -12.57 -18.23 9.42
C GLU A 38 -12.01 -17.41 8.25
N ARG A 39 -12.87 -16.95 7.34
CA ARG A 39 -12.46 -16.05 6.25
C ARG A 39 -11.95 -14.72 6.81
N LEU A 40 -12.68 -14.10 7.73
CA LEU A 40 -12.28 -12.82 8.33
C LEU A 40 -10.96 -12.93 9.10
N ASN A 41 -10.78 -13.99 9.90
CA ASN A 41 -9.50 -14.23 10.58
C ASN A 41 -8.36 -14.50 9.60
N THR A 42 -8.60 -15.29 8.56
CA THR A 42 -7.58 -15.58 7.53
C THR A 42 -7.18 -14.31 6.78
N VAL A 43 -8.14 -13.45 6.43
CA VAL A 43 -7.89 -12.15 5.80
C VAL A 43 -7.17 -11.20 6.77
N PHE A 44 -7.53 -11.17 8.04
CA PHE A 44 -6.85 -10.35 9.05
C PHE A 44 -5.38 -10.76 9.20
N ASP A 45 -5.11 -12.06 9.34
CA ASP A 45 -3.74 -12.58 9.44
C ASP A 45 -2.95 -12.37 8.14
N ALA A 46 -3.60 -12.50 6.97
CA ALA A 46 -3.01 -12.22 5.66
C ALA A 46 -2.65 -10.75 5.51
N THR A 47 -3.55 -9.85 5.92
CA THR A 47 -3.34 -8.41 5.84
C THR A 47 -2.21 -7.99 6.77
N ARG A 48 -2.14 -8.55 7.98
CA ARG A 48 -1.15 -8.18 9.01
C ARG A 48 0.29 -8.52 8.60
N GLU A 49 0.49 -9.58 7.84
CA GLU A 49 1.80 -9.99 7.33
C GLU A 49 2.32 -9.07 6.22
N VAL A 50 1.39 -8.57 5.38
CA VAL A 50 1.69 -7.67 4.24
C VAL A 50 1.69 -6.19 4.66
N PHE A 51 1.12 -5.87 5.83
CA PHE A 51 1.03 -4.51 6.34
C PHE A 51 2.40 -3.86 6.57
N THR A 52 3.34 -4.61 7.16
CA THR A 52 4.70 -4.12 7.44
C THR A 52 5.46 -3.71 6.17
N PRO A 53 5.58 -4.56 5.13
CA PRO A 53 6.25 -4.15 3.89
C PRO A 53 5.49 -3.05 3.13
N SER A 54 4.15 -3.05 3.15
CA SER A 54 3.33 -2.02 2.48
C SER A 54 3.54 -0.63 3.09
N LEU A 55 3.62 -0.53 4.42
CA LEU A 55 3.89 0.74 5.11
C LEU A 55 5.26 1.35 4.75
N VAL A 56 6.29 0.51 4.62
CA VAL A 56 7.63 0.99 4.25
C VAL A 56 7.60 1.63 2.85
N SER A 57 6.87 1.05 1.90
CA SER A 57 6.70 1.62 0.56
C SER A 57 6.04 3.01 0.59
N VAL A 58 4.92 3.13 1.32
CA VAL A 58 4.20 4.41 1.48
C VAL A 58 5.08 5.46 2.14
N LEU A 59 5.86 5.10 3.16
CA LEU A 59 6.79 6.01 3.83
C LEU A 59 7.89 6.52 2.89
N VAL A 60 8.44 5.67 2.03
CA VAL A 60 9.44 6.09 1.03
C VAL A 60 8.85 7.11 0.04
N VAL A 61 7.63 6.87 -0.45
CA VAL A 61 6.95 7.83 -1.36
C VAL A 61 6.71 9.17 -0.67
N ILE A 62 6.27 9.16 0.58
CA ILE A 62 6.08 10.37 1.38
C ILE A 62 7.43 11.09 1.57
N LEU A 63 8.48 10.36 1.96
CA LEU A 63 9.82 10.92 2.17
C LEU A 63 10.43 11.54 0.91
N VAL A 64 10.13 11.01 -0.26
CA VAL A 64 10.56 11.59 -1.55
C VAL A 64 9.71 12.81 -1.93
N ASN A 65 8.41 12.79 -1.64
CA ASN A 65 7.50 13.90 -1.98
C ASN A 65 7.62 15.12 -1.04
N ILE A 66 7.94 14.92 0.24
CA ILE A 66 8.18 16.02 1.20
C ILE A 66 9.22 17.04 0.70
N PRO A 67 10.45 16.63 0.29
CA PRO A 67 11.44 17.55 -0.23
C PRO A 67 11.08 18.11 -1.61
N LEU A 68 10.36 17.36 -2.45
CA LEU A 68 9.81 17.87 -3.72
C LEU A 68 8.81 19.02 -3.50
N LEU A 69 7.92 18.89 -2.51
CA LEU A 69 7.00 19.95 -2.10
C LEU A 69 7.75 21.14 -1.51
N ALA A 70 8.81 20.88 -0.73
CA ALA A 70 9.68 21.94 -0.21
C ALA A 70 10.42 22.69 -1.34
N LEU A 71 10.89 21.99 -2.37
CA LEU A 71 11.54 22.56 -3.57
C LEU A 71 10.56 23.34 -4.45
N ALA A 72 9.32 22.86 -4.63
CA ALA A 72 8.24 23.65 -5.23
C ALA A 72 7.93 24.92 -4.41
N GLY A 73 8.14 24.89 -3.09
CA GLY A 73 8.10 26.07 -2.22
C GLY A 73 9.30 27.01 -2.37
N VAL A 74 10.45 26.54 -2.88
CA VAL A 74 11.62 27.38 -3.19
C VAL A 74 11.39 28.21 -4.46
N GLU A 75 10.53 27.78 -5.39
CA GLU A 75 10.06 28.66 -6.47
C GLU A 75 9.31 29.89 -5.91
N GLY A 76 8.57 29.76 -4.80
CA GLY A 76 7.96 30.91 -4.11
C GLY A 76 8.96 31.87 -3.46
N LYS A 77 10.20 31.41 -3.17
CA LYS A 77 11.28 32.25 -2.60
C LYS A 77 12.35 32.68 -3.61
N MET A 78 12.46 32.05 -4.78
CA MET A 78 13.28 32.53 -5.89
C MET A 78 12.62 33.67 -6.69
N PHE A 79 11.30 33.87 -6.54
CA PHE A 79 10.57 35.04 -7.08
C PHE A 79 10.44 36.21 -6.08
N HIS A 80 11.25 36.24 -5.02
CA HIS A 80 11.32 37.37 -4.08
C HIS A 80 12.77 37.52 -3.57
N PRO A 81 13.74 37.87 -4.44
CA PRO A 81 13.78 39.20 -5.06
C PRO A 81 14.32 39.18 -6.51
N MET A 82 13.48 39.53 -7.48
CA MET A 82 13.92 40.21 -8.71
C MET A 82 13.47 41.67 -8.62
N ALA A 83 13.92 42.31 -7.54
CA ALA A 83 13.99 43.75 -7.33
C ALA A 83 15.40 44.04 -6.80
#